data_AF-A0A4R8QTZ7-F1
#
_entry.id   AF-A0A4R8QTZ7-F1
#
_cell.length_a   1.000
_cell.length_b   1.000
_cell.length_c   1.000
_cell.angle_alpha   90.00
_cell.angle_beta   90.00
_cell.angle_gamma   90.00
#
_symmetry.space_group_name_H-M   'P 1'
#
loop_
_entity.id
_entity.type
_entity.pdbx_description
1 polymer ?
#
loop_
_entity_poly.entity_id
_entity_poly.type
_entity_poly.pdbx_seq_one_letter_code
_entity_poly.pdbx_strand_id
1 'polypeptide(L)'
;MSTVLAVGASVITLAFTSACSKESKESPDNPPVPSSSSQQPDEPTVKLPTGPASALLLTRENFPAGNGKFTVEDKGQLDKEKTGKPKPEKVNPPGCYEFISEGDGDYDRAQAKYEADTVTAESSVGLGIKQSFEDLAKRAQECASVQMEGDGVAMKAKVSIADLPGAAVETKLVKIGGLLGPDGDQIGVESHIAVAHPRGTTVRIEVDRFIDPWTPEQDTLVLDLLNKQIAKVQNAP
;
A
#
# COMPACT_ATOMS: atom_id res chain seq x y z
N MET A 1 27.78 -18.85 26.27
CA MET A 1 27.63 -17.43 25.88
C MET A 1 27.39 -17.45 24.39
N SER A 2 26.13 -17.39 23.98
CA SER A 2 25.74 -17.47 22.57
C SER A 2 25.37 -16.08 22.11
N THR A 3 26.17 -15.54 21.21
CA THR A 3 25.99 -14.23 20.60
C THR A 3 24.81 -14.31 19.62
N VAL A 4 23.72 -13.62 19.94
CA VAL A 4 22.58 -13.44 19.05
C VAL A 4 22.99 -12.38 18.01
N LEU A 5 23.09 -12.79 16.74
CA LEU A 5 23.23 -11.88 15.62
C LEU A 5 21.88 -11.20 15.39
N ALA A 6 21.73 -9.99 15.91
CA ALA A 6 20.63 -9.10 15.56
C ALA A 6 20.79 -8.71 14.09
N VAL A 7 20.02 -9.35 13.20
CA VAL A 7 19.82 -8.88 11.83
C VAL A 7 18.78 -7.77 11.91
N GLY A 8 19.19 -6.62 12.42
CA GLY A 8 18.43 -5.38 12.27
C GLY A 8 18.50 -5.00 10.80
N ALA A 9 17.38 -5.07 10.09
CA ALA A 9 17.24 -4.56 8.74
C ALA A 9 17.54 -3.05 8.75
N SER A 10 18.82 -2.74 8.55
CA SER A 10 19.33 -1.39 8.48
C SER A 10 18.90 -0.81 7.14
N VAL A 11 18.18 0.31 7.23
CA VAL A 11 17.85 1.21 6.13
C VAL A 11 19.13 1.50 5.34
N ILE A 12 19.20 1.03 4.09
CA ILE A 12 20.29 1.39 3.18
C ILE A 12 19.99 2.81 2.67
N THR A 13 20.60 3.79 3.33
CA THR A 13 20.57 5.20 2.91
C THR A 13 21.72 5.44 1.92
N LEU A 14 21.41 5.75 0.66
CA LEU A 14 22.40 6.19 -0.34
C LEU A 14 21.98 7.55 -0.89
N ALA A 15 22.84 8.56 -0.69
CA ALA A 15 22.58 9.96 -1.04
C ALA A 15 23.50 10.42 -2.17
N PHE A 16 22.94 10.95 -3.25
CA PHE A 16 23.64 11.84 -4.19
C PHE A 16 22.70 12.94 -4.70
N THR A 17 23.17 14.17 -4.60
CA THR A 17 22.46 15.40 -4.97
C THR A 17 22.74 15.80 -6.41
N SER A 18 21.72 16.22 -7.15
CA SER A 18 21.89 17.15 -8.27
C SER A 18 20.62 17.98 -8.47
N ALA A 19 20.85 19.22 -8.89
CA ALA A 19 19.95 20.36 -8.80
C ALA A 19 19.53 20.87 -10.19
N CYS A 20 18.63 21.88 -10.15
CA CYS A 20 18.20 22.81 -11.22
C CYS A 20 17.06 22.30 -12.13
N SER A 21 16.09 23.09 -12.59
CA SER A 21 15.51 24.42 -12.26
C SER A 21 14.37 24.64 -13.29
N LYS A 22 13.26 25.25 -12.85
CA LYS A 22 12.35 26.26 -13.49
C LYS A 22 12.20 26.29 -15.04
N GLU A 23 11.05 26.54 -15.68
CA GLU A 23 10.09 27.65 -15.49
C GLU A 23 8.89 27.54 -16.49
N SER A 24 7.69 27.94 -16.03
CA SER A 24 6.52 28.60 -16.64
C SER A 24 6.19 28.63 -18.16
N LYS A 25 4.89 28.46 -18.49
CA LYS A 25 3.97 29.42 -19.19
C LYS A 25 2.66 28.71 -19.63
N GLU A 26 1.47 29.08 -19.12
CA GLU A 26 0.58 30.21 -19.51
C GLU A 26 -0.55 29.75 -20.48
N SER A 27 -1.80 29.76 -19.99
CA SER A 27 -3.04 29.56 -20.75
C SER A 27 -3.44 30.83 -21.52
N PRO A 28 -4.37 30.72 -22.50
CA PRO A 28 -5.60 31.51 -22.33
C PRO A 28 -6.91 30.83 -22.78
N ASP A 29 -7.98 31.35 -22.16
CA ASP A 29 -9.41 31.05 -22.22
C ASP A 29 -10.12 31.19 -23.58
N ASN A 30 -11.28 30.52 -23.71
CA ASN A 30 -12.55 31.12 -24.22
C ASN A 30 -13.79 30.19 -24.02
N PRO A 31 -15.05 30.70 -24.09
CA PRO A 31 -16.10 30.60 -23.05
C PRO A 31 -17.25 29.58 -23.34
N PRO A 32 -18.26 29.41 -22.44
CA PRO A 32 -19.14 28.24 -22.43
C PRO A 32 -20.46 28.42 -23.21
N VAL A 33 -20.97 27.31 -23.75
CA VAL A 33 -22.29 27.20 -24.37
C VAL A 33 -23.26 26.55 -23.36
N PRO A 34 -24.47 27.09 -23.12
CA PRO A 34 -25.41 26.51 -22.18
C PRO A 34 -26.28 25.44 -22.87
N SER A 35 -26.48 24.30 -22.24
CA SER A 35 -27.52 23.35 -22.65
C SER A 35 -28.09 22.59 -21.45
N SER A 36 -29.31 22.99 -21.11
CA SER A 36 -30.46 22.17 -20.76
C SER A 36 -30.27 21.06 -19.73
N SER A 37 -30.64 21.39 -18.49
CA SER A 37 -30.85 20.47 -17.37
C SER A 37 -31.92 19.42 -17.68
N SER A 38 -31.47 18.17 -17.82
CA SER A 38 -32.30 17.01 -17.52
C SER A 38 -31.89 16.58 -16.11
N GLN A 39 -32.76 16.77 -15.11
CA GLN A 39 -32.51 16.31 -13.75
C GLN A 39 -32.60 14.77 -13.72
N GLN A 40 -31.45 14.13 -13.88
CA GLN A 40 -31.22 12.77 -13.42
C GLN A 40 -31.27 12.81 -11.88
N PRO A 41 -31.89 11.82 -11.20
CA PRO A 41 -31.85 11.76 -9.73
C PRO A 41 -30.40 11.83 -9.28
N ASP A 42 -30.07 12.77 -8.40
CA ASP A 42 -28.73 12.92 -7.84
C ASP A 42 -28.34 11.58 -7.20
N GLU A 43 -27.40 10.89 -7.86
CA GLU A 43 -26.61 9.84 -7.23
C GLU A 43 -26.08 10.45 -5.93
N PRO A 44 -26.22 9.77 -4.75
CA PRO A 44 -25.74 10.34 -3.51
C PRO A 44 -24.28 10.71 -3.72
N THR A 45 -23.99 12.01 -3.78
CA THR A 45 -22.67 12.48 -4.15
C THR A 45 -21.76 12.07 -3.01
N VAL A 46 -21.01 11.00 -3.23
CA VAL A 46 -20.13 10.40 -2.23
C VAL A 46 -19.03 11.42 -1.96
N LYS A 47 -19.22 12.25 -0.94
CA LYS A 47 -18.29 13.32 -0.61
C LYS A 47 -17.05 12.71 0.04
N LEU A 48 -15.89 13.01 -0.54
CA LEU A 48 -14.59 12.69 0.06
C LEU A 48 -14.48 13.30 1.47
N PRO A 49 -13.76 12.65 2.39
CA PRO A 49 -13.39 13.25 3.67
C PRO A 49 -12.69 14.60 3.49
N THR A 50 -12.90 15.51 4.45
CA THR A 50 -12.28 16.83 4.48
C THR A 50 -10.98 16.80 5.29
N GLY A 51 -9.94 17.48 4.80
CA GLY A 51 -8.63 17.58 5.48
C GLY A 51 -7.58 16.62 4.89
N PRO A 52 -6.37 16.56 5.50
CA PRO A 52 -5.28 15.75 4.97
C PRO A 52 -5.49 14.25 5.28
N ALA A 53 -4.97 13.37 4.42
CA ALA A 53 -5.02 11.92 4.59
C ALA A 53 -4.39 11.45 5.92
N SER A 54 -3.38 12.16 6.42
CA SER A 54 -2.73 11.85 7.70
C SER A 54 -3.68 11.95 8.90
N ALA A 55 -4.72 12.80 8.84
CA ALA A 55 -5.74 12.89 9.88
C ALA A 55 -6.64 11.64 9.94
N LEU A 56 -6.69 10.87 8.85
CA LEU A 56 -7.51 9.68 8.72
C LEU A 56 -6.78 8.41 9.17
N LEU A 57 -5.47 8.46 9.42
CA LEU A 57 -4.69 7.28 9.78
C LEU A 57 -5.04 6.70 11.15
N LEU A 58 -4.98 5.38 11.27
CA LEU A 58 -4.99 4.70 12.56
C LEU A 58 -3.80 5.16 13.43
N THR A 59 -4.05 5.20 14.75
CA THR A 59 -3.04 5.50 15.77
C THR A 59 -2.37 4.22 16.28
N ARG A 60 -1.26 4.35 17.01
CA ARG A 60 -0.49 3.25 17.59
C ARG A 60 -1.35 2.21 18.31
N GLU A 61 -2.39 2.64 19.04
CA GLU A 61 -3.23 1.73 19.84
C GLU A 61 -4.02 0.72 18.99
N ASN A 62 -4.16 0.97 17.69
CA ASN A 62 -4.88 0.05 16.79
C ASN A 62 -4.03 -1.11 16.30
N PHE A 63 -2.70 -0.97 16.36
CA PHE A 63 -1.73 -1.96 15.91
C PHE A 63 -1.38 -2.94 17.04
N PRO A 64 -0.77 -4.10 16.73
CA PRO A 64 -0.45 -5.12 17.73
C PRO A 64 0.23 -4.54 18.99
N ALA A 65 -0.17 -5.06 20.15
CA ALA A 65 0.47 -4.70 21.40
C ALA A 65 1.95 -5.17 21.38
N GLY A 66 2.86 -4.35 21.89
CA GLY A 66 4.29 -4.70 21.93
C GLY A 66 5.23 -3.51 21.77
N ASN A 67 6.52 -3.82 21.73
CA ASN A 67 7.64 -2.89 21.58
C ASN A 67 8.04 -2.63 20.12
N GLY A 68 7.23 -3.06 19.15
CA GLY A 68 7.46 -2.74 17.74
C GLY A 68 7.47 -1.23 17.48
N LYS A 69 8.22 -0.83 16.47
CA LYS A 69 8.39 0.56 16.05
C LYS A 69 7.14 1.00 15.29
N PHE A 70 6.61 2.16 15.64
CA PHE A 70 5.47 2.76 14.96
C PHE A 70 5.87 4.08 14.32
N THR A 71 5.57 4.24 13.04
CA THR A 71 5.82 5.46 12.27
C THR A 71 4.56 5.92 11.54
N VAL A 72 4.52 7.22 11.26
CA VAL A 72 3.48 7.85 10.45
C VAL A 72 4.17 8.70 9.41
N GLU A 73 3.83 8.46 8.15
CA GLU A 73 4.42 9.08 6.99
C GLU A 73 3.33 9.76 6.17
N ASP A 74 3.54 11.02 5.84
CA ASP A 74 2.71 11.75 4.89
C ASP A 74 3.18 11.51 3.45
N LYS A 75 2.40 12.01 2.48
CA LYS A 75 2.72 11.93 1.05
C LYS A 75 4.15 12.36 0.74
N GLY A 76 4.62 13.45 1.34
CA GLY A 76 5.95 14.00 1.05
C GLY A 76 7.08 13.09 1.54
N GLN A 77 6.89 12.40 2.66
CA GLN A 77 7.82 11.37 3.13
C GLN A 77 7.75 10.11 2.26
N LEU A 78 6.54 9.64 1.95
CA LEU A 78 6.33 8.46 1.10
C LEU A 78 6.92 8.64 -0.30
N ASP A 79 6.75 9.83 -0.92
CA ASP A 79 7.33 10.16 -2.23
C ASP A 79 8.87 10.13 -2.17
N LYS A 80 9.48 10.65 -1.09
CA LYS A 80 10.95 10.62 -0.91
C LYS A 80 11.46 9.20 -0.74
N GLU A 81 10.83 8.41 0.11
CA GLU A 81 11.23 7.02 0.33
C GLU A 81 11.16 6.21 -0.95
N LYS A 82 10.07 6.37 -1.72
CA LYS A 82 9.90 5.69 -3.01
C LYS A 82 11.02 6.03 -3.99
N THR A 83 11.42 7.29 -4.08
CA THR A 83 12.54 7.69 -4.96
C THR A 83 13.91 7.17 -4.50
N GLY A 84 14.06 6.86 -3.22
CA GLY A 84 15.32 6.40 -2.63
C GLY A 84 15.49 4.88 -2.58
N LYS A 85 14.42 4.09 -2.76
CA LYS A 85 14.49 2.62 -2.69
C LYS A 85 14.98 2.04 -4.01
N PRO A 86 16.02 1.18 -4.01
CA PRO A 86 16.47 0.50 -5.22
C PRO A 86 15.36 -0.40 -5.76
N LYS A 87 15.15 -0.35 -7.08
CA LYS A 87 14.23 -1.25 -7.76
C LYS A 87 14.95 -2.55 -8.14
N PRO A 88 14.25 -3.70 -8.20
CA PRO A 88 14.82 -4.91 -8.75
C PRO A 88 15.35 -4.66 -10.17
N GLU A 89 16.51 -5.24 -10.49
CA GLU A 89 17.13 -5.16 -11.81
C GLU A 89 16.30 -5.91 -12.87
N LYS A 90 15.68 -7.01 -12.47
CA LYS A 90 14.81 -7.81 -13.33
C LYS A 90 13.50 -8.11 -12.63
N VAL A 91 12.42 -7.97 -13.38
CA VAL A 91 11.06 -8.28 -12.94
C VAL A 91 10.36 -9.02 -14.07
N ASN A 92 9.82 -10.20 -13.77
CA ASN A 92 9.06 -10.99 -14.73
C ASN A 92 7.78 -11.54 -14.06
N PRO A 93 6.58 -11.22 -14.57
CA PRO A 93 6.29 -10.32 -15.69
C PRO A 93 6.61 -8.84 -15.40
N PRO A 94 6.87 -8.00 -16.44
CA PRO A 94 7.12 -6.57 -16.26
C PRO A 94 5.97 -5.85 -15.55
N GLY A 95 6.29 -4.88 -14.69
CA GLY A 95 5.30 -4.09 -13.95
C GLY A 95 4.75 -4.75 -12.68
N CYS A 96 5.11 -6.00 -12.39
CA CYS A 96 4.68 -6.68 -11.17
C CYS A 96 5.36 -6.16 -9.90
N TYR A 97 6.55 -5.55 -10.02
CA TYR A 97 7.17 -4.88 -8.89
C TYR A 97 6.33 -3.69 -8.43
N GLU A 98 5.94 -2.80 -9.35
CA GLU A 98 5.08 -1.66 -9.04
C GLU A 98 3.73 -2.12 -8.48
N PHE A 99 3.12 -3.15 -9.07
CA PHE A 99 1.85 -3.68 -8.56
C PHE A 99 1.93 -4.18 -7.12
N ILE A 100 3.04 -4.82 -6.72
CA ILE A 100 3.23 -5.36 -5.36
C ILE A 100 3.65 -4.26 -4.38
N SER A 101 4.66 -3.48 -4.75
CA SER A 101 5.31 -2.52 -3.86
C SER A 101 4.57 -1.20 -3.70
N GLU A 102 3.65 -0.87 -4.61
CA GLU A 102 3.06 0.47 -4.67
C GLU A 102 1.56 0.48 -4.40
N GLY A 103 1.18 1.07 -3.27
CA GLY A 103 -0.10 1.76 -3.09
C GLY A 103 -0.02 3.20 -3.63
N ASP A 104 0.44 3.39 -4.87
CA ASP A 104 0.80 4.72 -5.34
C ASP A 104 -0.31 5.41 -6.07
N GLY A 105 -0.63 6.62 -5.63
CA GLY A 105 -1.35 7.63 -6.40
C GLY A 105 -0.82 9.03 -6.14
N ASP A 106 -1.11 9.92 -7.09
CA ASP A 106 -0.76 11.34 -7.01
C ASP A 106 -1.68 12.13 -6.07
N TYR A 107 -2.71 11.46 -5.52
CA TYR A 107 -3.57 12.01 -4.49
C TYR A 107 -2.84 12.25 -3.16
N ASP A 108 -3.46 13.03 -2.29
CA ASP A 108 -3.02 13.17 -0.91
C ASP A 108 -3.15 11.83 -0.18
N ARG A 109 -2.04 11.37 0.40
CA ARG A 109 -1.93 10.04 0.99
C ARG A 109 -1.06 10.06 2.23
N ALA A 110 -1.31 9.10 3.10
CA ALA A 110 -0.52 8.89 4.29
C ALA A 110 -0.50 7.41 4.65
N GLN A 111 0.48 7.01 5.44
CA GLN A 111 0.64 5.65 5.94
C GLN A 111 0.97 5.67 7.43
N ALA A 112 0.34 4.77 8.17
CA ALA A 112 0.78 4.37 9.51
C ALA A 112 1.41 2.98 9.41
N LYS A 113 2.61 2.82 9.94
CA LYS A 113 3.38 1.58 9.85
C LYS A 113 3.78 1.10 11.23
N TYR A 114 3.65 -0.20 11.45
CA TYR A 114 4.12 -0.91 12.64
C TYR A 114 5.10 -2.02 12.22
N GLU A 115 6.31 -1.99 12.75
CA GLU A 115 7.38 -2.95 12.46
C GLU A 115 7.76 -3.68 13.76
N ALA A 116 7.67 -5.01 13.73
CA ALA A 116 8.19 -5.91 14.75
C ALA A 116 9.06 -6.99 14.10
N ASP A 117 9.70 -7.84 14.91
CA ASP A 117 10.72 -8.79 14.43
C ASP A 117 10.22 -9.73 13.33
N THR A 118 8.95 -10.16 13.36
CA THR A 118 8.40 -11.14 12.42
C THR A 118 7.18 -10.64 11.64
N VAL A 119 6.65 -9.48 12.00
CA VAL A 119 5.43 -8.91 11.39
C VAL A 119 5.62 -7.42 11.14
N THR A 120 5.31 -7.02 9.91
CA THR A 120 5.10 -5.62 9.53
C THR A 120 3.62 -5.44 9.21
N ALA A 121 3.01 -4.36 9.69
CA ALA A 121 1.64 -4.01 9.39
C ALA A 121 1.56 -2.53 8.99
N GLU A 122 0.94 -2.27 7.85
CA GLU A 122 0.78 -0.94 7.26
C GLU A 122 -0.69 -0.64 7.04
N SER A 123 -1.10 0.58 7.38
CA SER A 123 -2.41 1.13 7.10
C SER A 123 -2.24 2.41 6.30
N SER A 124 -2.61 2.37 5.02
CA SER A 124 -2.49 3.49 4.09
C SER A 124 -3.87 4.04 3.73
N VAL A 125 -3.96 5.37 3.67
CA VAL A 125 -5.15 6.10 3.24
C VAL A 125 -4.80 7.03 2.10
N GLY A 126 -5.63 7.05 1.08
CA GLY A 126 -5.51 7.89 -0.11
C GLY A 126 -6.81 8.59 -0.46
N LEU A 127 -6.81 9.93 -0.54
CA LEU A 127 -7.99 10.72 -0.91
C LEU A 127 -8.26 10.63 -2.42
N GLY A 128 -8.83 9.51 -2.84
CA GLY A 128 -9.19 9.20 -4.23
C GLY A 128 -9.15 7.70 -4.49
N ILE A 129 -9.68 7.29 -5.65
CA ILE A 129 -9.57 5.91 -6.17
C ILE A 129 -8.66 5.97 -7.38
N LYS A 130 -7.53 5.24 -7.35
CA LYS A 130 -6.63 5.14 -8.52
C LYS A 130 -6.72 3.81 -9.23
N GLN A 131 -6.92 2.73 -8.49
CA GLN A 131 -7.04 1.40 -9.07
C GLN A 131 -8.45 0.89 -8.79
N SER A 132 -9.18 0.56 -9.85
CA SER A 132 -10.45 -0.12 -9.69
C SER A 132 -10.23 -1.56 -9.23
N PHE A 133 -11.25 -2.21 -8.67
CA PHE A 133 -11.17 -3.63 -8.35
C PHE A 133 -10.95 -4.51 -9.60
N GLU A 134 -11.44 -4.08 -10.77
CA GLU A 134 -11.19 -4.78 -12.03
C GLU A 134 -9.71 -4.69 -12.44
N ASP A 135 -9.12 -3.49 -12.37
CA ASP A 135 -7.69 -3.31 -12.64
C ASP A 135 -6.83 -4.08 -11.64
N LEU A 136 -7.22 -4.09 -10.37
CA LEU A 136 -6.54 -4.86 -9.32
C LEU A 136 -6.58 -6.37 -9.64
N ALA A 137 -7.74 -6.89 -10.01
CA ALA A 137 -7.90 -8.30 -10.38
C ALA A 137 -7.10 -8.68 -11.62
N LYS A 138 -7.14 -7.83 -12.65
CA LYS A 138 -6.36 -8.00 -13.87
C LYS A 138 -4.86 -8.05 -13.58
N ARG A 139 -4.34 -7.10 -12.78
CA ARG A 139 -2.92 -7.06 -12.41
C ARG A 139 -2.51 -8.26 -11.55
N ALA A 140 -3.34 -8.67 -10.59
CA ALA A 140 -3.09 -9.87 -9.79
C ALA A 140 -2.99 -11.12 -10.67
N GLN A 141 -3.80 -11.23 -11.72
CA GLN A 141 -3.76 -12.33 -12.67
C GLN A 141 -2.51 -12.27 -13.57
N GLU A 142 -2.16 -11.08 -14.09
CA GLU A 142 -0.92 -10.87 -14.85
C GLU A 142 0.31 -11.24 -14.01
N CYS A 143 0.29 -10.94 -12.71
CA CYS A 143 1.38 -11.18 -11.76
C CYS A 143 1.23 -12.49 -10.97
N ALA A 144 0.37 -13.41 -11.39
CA ALA A 144 0.03 -14.62 -10.62
C ALA A 144 1.26 -15.48 -10.24
N SER A 145 2.33 -15.39 -11.04
CA SER A 145 3.65 -15.91 -10.69
C SER A 145 4.68 -14.85 -11.06
N VAL A 146 5.33 -14.28 -10.05
CA VAL A 146 6.33 -13.22 -10.22
C VAL A 146 7.71 -13.71 -9.81
N GLN A 147 8.71 -13.27 -10.58
CA GLN A 147 10.13 -13.43 -10.24
C GLN A 147 10.80 -12.07 -10.31
N MET A 148 11.55 -11.74 -9.27
CA MET A 148 12.31 -10.49 -9.18
C MET A 148 13.74 -10.78 -8.76
N GLU A 149 14.69 -10.08 -9.36
CA GLU A 149 16.12 -10.22 -9.05
C GLU A 149 16.74 -8.82 -8.95
N GLY A 150 17.61 -8.61 -7.96
CA GLY A 150 18.39 -7.37 -7.80
C GLY A 150 19.31 -7.47 -6.59
N ASP A 151 20.47 -6.81 -6.64
CA ASP A 151 21.42 -6.73 -5.53
C ASP A 151 21.82 -8.09 -4.91
N GLY A 152 21.88 -9.14 -5.74
CA GLY A 152 22.21 -10.51 -5.31
C GLY A 152 21.08 -11.25 -4.57
N VAL A 153 19.88 -10.67 -4.53
CA VAL A 153 18.66 -11.27 -3.95
C VAL A 153 17.69 -11.64 -5.06
N ALA A 154 17.04 -12.79 -4.90
CA ALA A 154 15.95 -13.23 -5.76
C ALA A 154 14.66 -13.41 -4.95
N MET A 155 13.54 -13.02 -5.55
CA MET A 155 12.21 -13.29 -5.04
C MET A 155 11.44 -14.11 -6.06
N LYS A 156 10.78 -15.17 -5.59
CA LYS A 156 9.79 -15.94 -6.37
C LYS A 156 8.52 -16.01 -5.56
N ALA A 157 7.44 -15.44 -6.06
CA ALA A 157 6.17 -15.42 -5.35
C ALA A 157 5.00 -15.76 -6.28
N LYS A 158 3.95 -16.29 -5.66
CA LYS A 158 2.64 -16.43 -6.27
C LYS A 158 1.74 -15.33 -5.77
N VAL A 159 0.96 -14.78 -6.68
CA VAL A 159 -0.04 -13.77 -6.36
C VAL A 159 -1.42 -14.34 -6.64
N SER A 160 -2.37 -14.07 -5.74
CA SER A 160 -3.77 -14.41 -5.92
C SER A 160 -4.63 -13.26 -5.40
N ILE A 161 -5.86 -13.19 -5.89
CA ILE A 161 -6.85 -12.20 -5.47
C ILE A 161 -8.17 -12.89 -5.15
N ALA A 162 -8.84 -12.42 -4.10
CA ALA A 162 -10.18 -12.86 -3.72
C ALA A 162 -10.94 -11.71 -3.06
N ASP A 163 -12.23 -11.91 -2.81
CA ASP A 163 -12.96 -11.07 -1.87
C ASP A 163 -12.47 -11.31 -0.44
N LEU A 164 -12.54 -10.30 0.42
CA LEU A 164 -12.27 -10.45 1.86
C LEU A 164 -13.59 -10.61 2.65
N PRO A 165 -13.93 -11.82 3.13
CA PRO A 165 -15.12 -12.02 3.94
C PRO A 165 -15.04 -11.24 5.27
N GLY A 166 -16.16 -10.67 5.70
CA GLY A 166 -16.27 -9.93 6.97
C GLY A 166 -15.82 -8.46 6.90
N ALA A 167 -15.36 -7.99 5.74
CA ALA A 167 -15.09 -6.57 5.54
C ALA A 167 -16.38 -5.74 5.58
N ALA A 168 -16.32 -4.53 6.13
CA ALA A 168 -17.47 -3.64 6.30
C ALA A 168 -18.00 -3.04 4.98
N VAL A 169 -17.17 -3.04 3.93
CA VAL A 169 -17.53 -2.65 2.56
C VAL A 169 -16.89 -3.62 1.56
N GLU A 170 -17.28 -3.55 0.28
CA GLU A 170 -16.61 -4.34 -0.76
C GLU A 170 -15.09 -4.13 -0.71
N THR A 171 -14.37 -5.24 -0.62
CA THR A 171 -12.93 -5.27 -0.39
C THR A 171 -12.34 -6.44 -1.16
N LYS A 172 -11.21 -6.19 -1.84
CA LYS A 172 -10.39 -7.23 -2.43
C LYS A 172 -9.16 -7.50 -1.57
N LEU A 173 -8.81 -8.78 -1.44
CA LEU A 173 -7.62 -9.27 -0.77
C LEU A 173 -6.66 -9.83 -1.82
N VAL A 174 -5.49 -9.22 -1.93
CA VAL A 174 -4.37 -9.74 -2.71
C VAL A 174 -3.45 -10.50 -1.75
N LYS A 175 -3.17 -11.77 -2.04
CA LYS A 175 -2.23 -12.60 -1.27
C LYS A 175 -0.99 -12.87 -2.10
N ILE A 176 0.16 -12.63 -1.50
CA ILE A 176 1.47 -12.81 -2.10
C ILE A 176 2.24 -13.76 -1.20
N GLY A 177 2.63 -14.92 -1.72
CA GLY A 177 3.37 -15.92 -0.95
C GLY A 177 4.56 -16.44 -1.75
N GLY A 178 5.74 -16.49 -1.13
CA GLY A 178 6.95 -16.80 -1.86
C GLY A 178 8.20 -17.02 -1.02
N LEU A 179 9.31 -17.04 -1.73
CA LEU A 179 10.66 -17.14 -1.18
C LEU A 179 11.43 -15.87 -1.57
N LEU A 180 12.15 -15.30 -0.61
CA LEU A 180 12.97 -14.11 -0.76
C LEU A 180 14.37 -14.39 -0.19
N GLY A 181 15.42 -14.09 -0.94
CA GLY A 181 16.79 -14.19 -0.46
C GLY A 181 17.78 -14.55 -1.57
N PRO A 182 19.08 -14.64 -1.23
CA PRO A 182 20.08 -15.16 -2.15
C PRO A 182 19.82 -16.64 -2.46
N ASP A 183 20.28 -17.09 -3.62
CA ASP A 183 20.13 -18.48 -4.05
C ASP A 183 20.74 -19.45 -3.02
N GLY A 184 19.93 -20.40 -2.53
CA GLY A 184 20.33 -21.39 -1.53
C GLY A 184 20.10 -20.98 -0.07
N ASP A 185 19.72 -19.72 0.21
CA ASP A 185 19.42 -19.22 1.55
C ASP A 185 18.19 -18.30 1.54
N GLN A 186 17.12 -18.79 0.90
CA GLN A 186 15.87 -18.05 0.79
C GLN A 186 14.97 -18.29 2.01
N ILE A 187 14.36 -17.21 2.51
CA ILE A 187 13.37 -17.25 3.58
C ILE A 187 11.95 -17.16 3.01
N GLY A 188 10.99 -17.73 3.74
CA GLY A 188 9.57 -17.56 3.43
C GLY A 188 9.13 -16.11 3.63
N VAL A 189 8.37 -15.59 2.68
CA VAL A 189 7.66 -14.30 2.79
C VAL A 189 6.21 -14.50 2.41
N GLU A 190 5.30 -13.97 3.22
CA GLU A 190 3.89 -13.90 2.91
C GLU A 190 3.33 -12.52 3.24
N SER A 191 2.62 -11.93 2.29
CA SER A 191 2.01 -10.60 2.39
C SER A 191 0.55 -10.68 1.98
N HIS A 192 -0.33 -10.10 2.79
CA HIS A 192 -1.75 -9.98 2.48
C HIS A 192 -2.12 -8.50 2.46
N ILE A 193 -2.64 -8.08 1.31
CA ILE A 193 -2.97 -6.69 1.01
C ILE A 193 -4.49 -6.59 0.82
N ALA A 194 -5.19 -5.95 1.75
CA ALA A 194 -6.61 -5.67 1.64
C ALA A 194 -6.85 -4.25 1.12
N VAL A 195 -7.67 -4.11 0.08
CA VAL A 195 -7.98 -2.84 -0.57
C VAL A 195 -9.49 -2.60 -0.58
N ALA A 196 -9.90 -1.42 -0.10
CA ALA A 196 -11.28 -0.95 -0.06
C ALA A 196 -11.40 0.51 -0.52
N HIS A 197 -12.59 0.90 -0.97
CA HIS A 197 -12.86 2.26 -1.45
C HIS A 197 -14.01 3.00 -0.71
N PRO A 198 -14.01 3.06 0.64
CA PRO A 198 -15.05 3.77 1.37
C PRO A 198 -15.06 5.26 1.01
N ARG A 199 -16.24 5.79 0.69
CA ARG A 199 -16.43 7.21 0.37
C ARG A 199 -15.50 7.77 -0.73
N GLY A 200 -15.13 6.97 -1.74
CA GLY A 200 -14.20 7.40 -2.79
C GLY A 200 -12.74 7.53 -2.32
N THR A 201 -12.42 7.08 -1.10
CA THR A 201 -11.07 7.08 -0.52
C THR A 201 -10.49 5.68 -0.61
N THR A 202 -9.24 5.54 -1.04
CA THR A 202 -8.54 4.26 -1.01
C THR A 202 -8.06 3.98 0.41
N VAL A 203 -8.48 2.84 0.95
CA VAL A 203 -7.91 2.24 2.16
C VAL A 203 -7.15 1.00 1.75
N ARG A 204 -5.87 0.91 2.14
CA ARG A 204 -5.02 -0.25 1.88
C ARG A 204 -4.37 -0.70 3.18
N ILE A 205 -4.62 -1.95 3.58
CA ILE A 205 -3.92 -2.60 4.68
C ILE A 205 -2.97 -3.62 4.09
N GLU A 206 -1.71 -3.61 4.50
CA GLU A 206 -0.73 -4.62 4.15
C GLU A 206 -0.16 -5.21 5.43
N VAL A 207 -0.14 -6.54 5.51
CA VAL A 207 0.49 -7.26 6.61
C VAL A 207 1.47 -8.25 6.00
N ASP A 208 2.73 -8.07 6.35
CA ASP A 208 3.82 -8.93 5.93
C ASP A 208 4.26 -9.80 7.09
N ARG A 209 4.56 -11.06 6.77
CA ARG A 209 5.21 -12.01 7.66
C ARG A 209 6.44 -12.57 6.99
N PHE A 210 7.57 -12.50 7.71
CA PHE A 210 8.85 -13.02 7.25
C PHE A 210 9.26 -14.19 8.13
N ILE A 211 9.91 -15.20 7.52
CA ILE A 211 10.50 -16.38 8.18
C ILE A 211 9.44 -17.35 8.73
N ASP A 212 8.52 -16.85 9.54
CA ASP A 212 7.45 -17.61 10.15
C ASP A 212 6.29 -17.88 9.18
N PRO A 213 5.59 -19.02 9.32
CA PRO A 213 4.40 -19.31 8.53
C PRO A 213 3.26 -18.36 8.87
N TRP A 214 2.42 -18.05 7.87
CA TRP A 214 1.15 -17.33 8.08
C TRP A 214 0.23 -18.09 9.04
N THR A 215 -0.45 -17.35 9.92
CA THR A 215 -1.42 -17.91 10.86
C THR A 215 -2.74 -17.13 10.84
N PRO A 216 -3.85 -17.73 11.31
CA PRO A 216 -5.16 -17.07 11.34
C PRO A 216 -5.19 -15.76 12.14
N GLU A 217 -4.24 -15.55 13.05
CA GLU A 217 -4.08 -14.28 13.76
C GLU A 217 -3.71 -13.14 12.80
N GLN A 218 -2.93 -13.39 11.73
CA GLN A 218 -2.66 -12.35 10.73
C GLN A 218 -3.86 -12.10 9.83
N ASP A 219 -4.64 -13.12 9.46
CA ASP A 219 -5.91 -12.91 8.75
C ASP A 219 -6.84 -12.01 9.58
N THR A 220 -6.90 -12.25 10.89
CA THR A 220 -7.67 -11.42 11.83
C THR A 220 -7.11 -10.00 11.93
N LEU A 221 -5.79 -9.85 11.97
CA LEU A 221 -5.13 -8.54 12.01
C LEU A 221 -5.42 -7.71 10.76
N VAL A 222 -5.32 -8.30 9.57
CA VAL A 222 -5.65 -7.65 8.29
C VAL A 222 -7.09 -7.14 8.33
N LEU A 223 -8.04 -7.99 8.71
CA LEU A 223 -9.46 -7.65 8.73
C LEU A 223 -9.79 -6.58 9.79
N ASP A 224 -9.23 -6.69 10.98
CA ASP A 224 -9.47 -5.74 12.08
C ASP A 224 -8.92 -4.34 11.76
N LEU A 225 -7.68 -4.26 11.28
CA LEU A 225 -7.09 -2.98 10.84
C LEU A 225 -7.91 -2.37 9.70
N LEU A 226 -8.32 -3.19 8.73
CA LEU A 226 -9.12 -2.71 7.60
C LEU A 226 -10.44 -2.12 8.07
N ASN A 227 -11.20 -2.85 8.88
CA ASN A 227 -12.50 -2.41 9.35
C ASN A 227 -12.40 -1.17 10.24
N LYS A 228 -11.36 -1.06 11.09
CA LYS A 228 -11.07 0.16 11.86
C LYS A 228 -10.77 1.34 10.94
N GLN A 229 -9.95 1.13 9.90
CA GLN A 229 -9.57 2.19 8.97
C GLN A 229 -10.76 2.63 8.09
N ILE A 230 -11.59 1.70 7.62
CA ILE A 230 -12.86 1.98 6.94
C ILE A 230 -13.78 2.81 7.83
N ALA A 231 -13.99 2.39 9.08
CA ALA A 231 -14.85 3.11 10.01
C ALA A 231 -14.36 4.54 10.26
N LYS A 232 -13.04 4.75 10.37
CA LYS A 232 -12.45 6.08 10.52
C LYS A 232 -12.71 6.97 9.29
N VAL A 233 -12.59 6.43 8.08
CA VAL A 233 -12.88 7.16 6.83
C VAL A 233 -14.38 7.46 6.68
N GLN A 234 -15.25 6.48 6.97
CA GLN A 234 -16.70 6.65 6.87
C GLN A 234 -17.21 7.76 7.79
N ASN A 235 -16.69 7.84 9.02
CA ASN A 235 -17.10 8.80 10.03
C ASN A 235 -16.36 10.16 9.96
N ALA A 236 -15.45 10.34 9.01
CA ALA A 236 -14.72 11.60 8.84
C ALA A 236 -15.65 12.74 8.36
N PRO A 237 -15.39 14.01 8.72
CA PRO A 237 -16.18 15.15 8.26
C PRO A 237 -16.09 15.40 6.74
#